data_AF-A0A7W0IX04-F1
#
_entry.id   AF-A0A7W0IX04-F1
#
_cell.length_a   1.000
_cell.length_b   1.000
_cell.length_c   1.000
_cell.angle_alpha   90.00
_cell.angle_beta   90.00
_cell.angle_gamma   90.00
#
_symmetry.space_group_name_H-M   'P 1'
#
loop_
_entity.id
_entity.type
_entity.pdbx_description
1 polymer ?
#
loop_
_entity_poly.entity_id
_entity_poly.type
_entity_poly.pdbx_seq_one_letter_code
_entity_poly.pdbx_strand_id
1 'polypeptide(L)'
;MLNPSLTELTTSATDAILAMECLVMLVYLRRSPSGNFLRMGLWSWVFGLLAFASLLGTLAHGLVMPDSLKTALWKPLYLCLGLVVSLFLAGVFLDWQGRDTAKRILPWSIGMGVLFFGITEVFNGAFLVFVVYEATVMVTALIVYSFLGATRRLKGAGIVALAVFLNILAAGIQTSSVSWTLGGVPLDHNGVFHLVQMAGVAVLAMGLRRGFSVDAQKGEDFFKAHP
;
A
#
# COMPACT_ATOMS: atom_id res chain seq x y z
N MET A 1 -13.92 1.98 -26.08
CA MET A 1 -14.43 3.37 -26.00
C MET A 1 -14.11 3.91 -24.62
N LEU A 2 -13.76 5.18 -24.47
CA LEU A 2 -13.47 5.79 -23.17
C LEU A 2 -14.77 5.99 -22.36
N ASN A 3 -14.66 5.91 -21.03
CA ASN A 3 -15.77 6.17 -20.12
C ASN A 3 -16.30 7.61 -20.31
N PRO A 4 -17.62 7.81 -20.47
CA PRO A 4 -18.17 9.15 -20.67
C PRO A 4 -18.17 10.03 -19.41
N SER A 5 -18.01 9.45 -18.21
CA SER A 5 -17.96 10.21 -16.96
C SER A 5 -16.59 10.87 -16.78
N LEU A 6 -16.58 12.20 -16.61
CA LEU A 6 -15.33 12.94 -16.42
C LEU A 6 -14.63 12.55 -15.11
N THR A 7 -15.37 12.32 -14.03
CA THR A 7 -14.77 11.89 -12.75
C THR A 7 -14.16 10.50 -12.87
N GLU A 8 -14.81 9.57 -13.57
CA GLU A 8 -14.26 8.23 -13.84
C GLU A 8 -12.97 8.31 -14.68
N LEU A 9 -12.92 9.20 -15.67
CA LEU A 9 -11.70 9.42 -16.46
C LEU A 9 -10.57 10.02 -15.61
N THR A 10 -10.89 10.93 -14.69
CA THR A 10 -9.89 11.48 -13.77
C THR A 10 -9.39 10.43 -12.77
N THR A 11 -10.28 9.59 -12.26
CA THR A 11 -9.92 8.45 -11.40
C THR A 11 -9.00 7.50 -12.15
N SER A 12 -9.35 7.12 -13.39
CA SER A 12 -8.49 6.32 -14.27
C SER A 12 -7.12 6.96 -14.53
N ALA A 13 -7.06 8.28 -14.76
CA ALA A 13 -5.79 8.98 -14.95
C ALA A 13 -4.94 8.98 -13.67
N THR A 14 -5.55 9.20 -12.51
CA THR A 14 -4.83 9.13 -11.22
C THR A 14 -4.35 7.72 -10.89
N ASP A 15 -5.13 6.68 -11.21
CA ASP A 15 -4.71 5.28 -11.14
C ASP A 15 -3.46 5.01 -11.99
N ALA A 16 -3.44 5.53 -13.22
CA ALA A 16 -2.30 5.34 -14.13
C ALA A 16 -1.03 6.01 -13.60
N ILE A 17 -1.18 7.23 -13.04
CA ILE A 17 -0.06 7.95 -12.41
C ILE A 17 0.43 7.19 -11.18
N LEU A 18 -0.48 6.69 -10.33
CA LEU A 18 -0.13 5.94 -9.12
C LEU A 18 0.58 4.63 -9.47
N ALA A 19 0.14 3.94 -10.54
CA ALA A 19 0.85 2.77 -11.06
C ALA A 19 2.30 3.09 -11.44
N MET A 20 2.50 4.16 -12.20
CA MET A 20 3.83 4.61 -12.61
C MET A 20 4.69 5.03 -11.42
N GLU A 21 4.12 5.76 -10.46
CA GLU A 21 4.80 6.12 -9.22
C GLU A 21 5.26 4.89 -8.45
N CYS A 22 4.40 3.89 -8.26
CA CYS A 22 4.75 2.65 -7.59
C CYS A 22 5.91 1.93 -8.27
N LEU A 23 5.95 1.89 -9.61
CA LEU A 23 7.06 1.33 -10.36
C LEU A 23 8.35 2.14 -10.17
N VAL A 24 8.27 3.48 -10.20
CA VAL A 24 9.41 4.37 -9.93
C VAL A 24 9.93 4.13 -8.50
N MET A 25 9.05 4.04 -7.50
CA MET A 25 9.41 3.79 -6.11
C MET A 25 10.02 2.40 -5.91
N LEU A 26 9.52 1.38 -6.62
CA LEU A 26 10.12 0.04 -6.63
C LEU A 26 11.57 0.09 -7.14
N VAL A 27 11.81 0.76 -8.27
CA VAL A 27 13.17 0.92 -8.83
C VAL A 27 14.06 1.74 -7.88
N TYR A 28 13.52 2.82 -7.31
CA TYR A 28 14.20 3.67 -6.33
C TYR A 28 14.66 2.87 -5.10
N LEU A 29 13.80 1.99 -4.57
CA LEU A 29 14.13 1.12 -3.45
C LEU A 29 15.18 0.07 -3.84
N ARG A 30 15.00 -0.63 -4.97
CA ARG A 30 15.93 -1.69 -5.41
C ARG A 30 17.34 -1.19 -5.70
N ARG A 31 17.51 0.09 -6.04
CA ARG A 31 18.82 0.73 -6.20
C ARG A 31 19.52 1.07 -4.88
N SER A 32 18.87 0.83 -3.74
CA SER A 32 19.47 1.09 -2.44
C SER A 32 20.39 -0.06 -2.03
N PRO A 33 21.62 0.21 -1.57
CA PRO A 33 22.49 -0.82 -1.02
C PRO A 33 21.85 -1.36 0.25
N SER A 34 21.37 -2.61 0.22
CA SER A 34 20.78 -3.30 1.36
C SER A 34 21.34 -4.70 1.47
N GLY A 35 21.79 -5.09 2.67
CA GLY A 35 22.16 -6.47 2.97
C GLY A 35 20.95 -7.39 3.26
N ASN A 36 19.72 -6.84 3.33
CA ASN A 36 18.53 -7.60 3.71
C ASN A 36 17.61 -7.87 2.50
N PHE A 37 17.94 -8.94 1.76
CA PHE A 37 17.18 -9.37 0.58
C PHE A 37 15.71 -9.69 0.86
N LEU A 38 15.38 -10.19 2.05
CA LEU A 38 14.00 -10.50 2.42
C LEU A 38 13.17 -9.22 2.51
N ARG A 39 13.68 -8.22 3.25
CA ARG A 39 13.00 -6.93 3.42
C ARG A 39 12.86 -6.21 2.08
N MET A 40 13.92 -6.20 1.26
CA MET A 40 13.86 -5.63 -0.09
C MET A 40 12.83 -6.36 -0.98
N GLY A 41 12.81 -7.69 -0.94
CA GLY A 41 11.87 -8.50 -1.70
C GLY A 41 10.42 -8.24 -1.29
N LEU A 42 10.14 -8.22 0.02
CA LEU A 42 8.80 -7.98 0.56
C LEU A 42 8.25 -6.62 0.13
N TRP A 43 9.01 -5.54 0.34
CA TRP A 43 8.56 -4.21 -0.08
C TRP A 43 8.48 -4.07 -1.60
N SER A 44 9.38 -4.72 -2.36
CA SER A 44 9.25 -4.77 -3.82
C SER A 44 7.93 -5.40 -4.26
N TRP A 45 7.47 -6.45 -3.59
CA TRP A 45 6.16 -7.05 -3.88
C TRP A 45 5.01 -6.12 -3.53
N VAL A 46 5.07 -5.40 -2.41
CA VAL A 46 4.07 -4.38 -2.04
C VAL A 46 3.91 -3.34 -3.15
N PHE A 47 5.01 -2.70 -3.58
CA PHE A 47 4.94 -1.71 -4.67
C PHE A 47 4.52 -2.33 -6.00
N GLY A 48 5.00 -3.53 -6.32
CA GLY A 48 4.66 -4.22 -7.57
C GLY A 48 3.17 -4.59 -7.67
N LEU A 49 2.60 -5.11 -6.58
CA LEU A 49 1.18 -5.44 -6.50
C LEU A 49 0.31 -4.19 -6.52
N LEU A 50 0.71 -3.12 -5.82
CA LEU A 50 -0.01 -1.85 -5.85
C LEU A 50 0.02 -1.23 -7.25
N ALA A 51 1.17 -1.28 -7.94
CA ALA A 51 1.28 -0.85 -9.33
C ALA A 51 0.32 -1.64 -10.24
N PHE A 52 0.29 -2.97 -10.11
CA PHE A 52 -0.57 -3.82 -10.91
C PHE A 52 -2.06 -3.58 -10.61
N ALA A 53 -2.45 -3.43 -9.34
CA ALA A 53 -3.81 -3.08 -8.95
C ALA A 53 -4.24 -1.73 -9.54
N SER A 54 -3.37 -0.72 -9.49
CA SER A 54 -3.66 0.61 -10.04
C SER A 54 -3.76 0.59 -11.58
N LEU A 55 -2.99 -0.26 -12.27
CA LEU A 55 -3.17 -0.50 -13.71
C LEU A 55 -4.53 -1.13 -14.03
N LEU A 56 -4.99 -2.08 -13.21
CA LEU A 56 -6.33 -2.65 -13.37
C LEU A 56 -7.42 -1.60 -13.10
N GLY A 57 -7.24 -0.76 -12.09
CA GLY A 57 -8.12 0.39 -11.79
C GLY A 57 -8.20 1.37 -12.96
N THR A 58 -7.06 1.71 -13.56
CA THR A 58 -6.97 2.54 -14.78
C THR A 58 -7.89 2.01 -15.87
N LEU A 59 -7.84 0.70 -16.13
CA LEU A 59 -8.68 0.05 -17.15
C LEU A 59 -10.15 0.01 -16.74
N ALA A 60 -10.44 -0.34 -15.49
CA ALA A 60 -11.79 -0.50 -14.96
C ALA A 60 -12.59 0.82 -14.93
N HIS A 61 -11.93 1.93 -14.63
CA HIS A 61 -12.53 3.27 -14.63
C HIS A 61 -12.50 3.93 -16.00
N GLY A 62 -11.43 3.74 -16.79
CA GLY A 62 -11.19 4.48 -18.03
C GLY A 62 -11.92 3.95 -19.26
N LEU A 63 -12.31 2.67 -19.27
CA LEU A 63 -12.88 2.01 -20.45
C LEU A 63 -14.35 1.65 -20.25
N VAL A 64 -15.16 1.89 -21.28
CA VAL A 64 -16.50 1.30 -21.39
C VAL A 64 -16.34 -0.18 -21.70
N MET A 65 -16.93 -1.04 -20.88
CA MET A 65 -16.87 -2.49 -21.02
C MET A 65 -18.13 -3.17 -20.49
N PRO A 66 -18.42 -4.41 -20.90
CA PRO A 66 -19.51 -5.20 -20.32
C PRO A 66 -19.29 -5.47 -18.83
N ASP A 67 -20.38 -5.57 -18.05
CA ASP A 67 -20.32 -5.81 -16.60
C ASP A 67 -19.56 -7.08 -16.22
N SER A 68 -19.63 -8.11 -17.07
CA SER A 68 -18.88 -9.35 -16.87
C SER A 68 -17.36 -9.14 -16.93
N LEU A 69 -16.89 -8.32 -17.88
CA LEU A 69 -15.48 -7.98 -18.01
C LEU A 69 -15.02 -7.06 -16.88
N LYS A 70 -15.86 -6.08 -16.51
CA LYS A 70 -15.61 -5.20 -15.36
C LYS A 70 -15.43 -6.04 -14.10
N THR A 71 -16.37 -6.94 -13.82
CA THR A 71 -16.31 -7.86 -12.68
C THR A 71 -15.05 -8.73 -12.73
N ALA A 72 -14.69 -9.27 -13.90
CA ALA A 72 -13.48 -10.06 -14.06
C ALA A 72 -12.18 -9.29 -13.79
N LEU A 73 -12.13 -7.98 -14.05
CA LEU A 73 -10.99 -7.11 -13.72
C LEU A 73 -10.91 -6.76 -12.23
N TRP A 74 -12.06 -6.57 -11.58
CA TRP A 74 -12.10 -6.26 -10.14
C TRP A 74 -11.60 -7.42 -9.27
N LYS A 75 -11.73 -8.67 -9.72
CA LYS A 75 -11.23 -9.84 -8.98
C LYS A 75 -9.71 -9.81 -8.73
N PRO A 76 -8.84 -9.77 -9.76
CA PRO A 76 -7.41 -9.67 -9.53
C PRO A 76 -7.02 -8.36 -8.84
N LEU A 77 -7.77 -7.27 -9.04
CA LEU A 77 -7.55 -6.01 -8.31
C LEU A 77 -7.73 -6.21 -6.80
N TYR A 78 -8.87 -6.74 -6.35
CA TYR A 78 -9.12 -6.99 -4.92
C TYR A 78 -8.14 -7.99 -4.31
N LEU A 79 -7.75 -9.03 -5.06
CA LEU A 79 -6.71 -9.95 -4.63
C LEU A 79 -5.37 -9.23 -4.40
N CYS A 80 -4.97 -8.35 -5.33
CA CYS A 80 -3.74 -7.59 -5.20
C CYS A 80 -3.78 -6.65 -3.99
N LEU A 81 -4.89 -5.94 -3.77
CA LEU A 81 -5.06 -5.08 -2.59
C LEU A 81 -5.01 -5.88 -1.28
N GLY A 82 -5.70 -7.03 -1.23
CA GLY A 82 -5.66 -7.94 -0.09
C GLY A 82 -4.23 -8.41 0.22
N LEU A 83 -3.46 -8.77 -0.81
CA LEU A 83 -2.07 -9.17 -0.68
C LEU A 83 -1.14 -8.00 -0.29
N VAL A 84 -1.38 -6.78 -0.80
CA VAL A 84 -0.65 -5.57 -0.39
C VAL A 84 -0.75 -5.36 1.11
N VAL A 85 -1.98 -5.34 1.65
CA VAL A 85 -2.22 -5.15 3.10
C VAL A 85 -1.57 -6.29 3.91
N SER A 86 -1.68 -7.52 3.43
CA SER A 86 -1.09 -8.70 4.07
C SER A 86 0.43 -8.64 4.15
N LEU A 87 1.07 -8.31 3.04
CA LEU A 87 2.53 -8.18 2.96
C LEU A 87 3.01 -6.98 3.75
N PHE A 88 2.24 -5.89 3.79
CA PHE A 88 2.52 -4.75 4.65
C PHE A 88 2.62 -5.18 6.11
N LEU A 89 1.65 -5.96 6.60
CA LEU A 89 1.67 -6.50 7.97
C LEU A 89 2.91 -7.38 8.21
N ALA A 90 3.28 -8.25 7.27
CA ALA A 90 4.50 -9.04 7.37
C ALA A 90 5.76 -8.15 7.41
N GLY A 91 5.76 -7.02 6.67
CA GLY A 91 6.81 -6.00 6.70
C GLY A 91 6.93 -5.29 8.04
N VAL A 92 5.79 -4.95 8.66
CA VAL A 92 5.72 -4.38 10.01
C VAL A 92 6.38 -5.32 11.03
N PHE A 93 6.04 -6.60 11.01
CA PHE A 93 6.62 -7.58 11.94
C PHE A 93 8.09 -7.90 11.63
N LEU A 94 8.49 -7.84 10.36
CA LEU A 94 9.91 -7.94 9.97
C LEU A 94 10.74 -6.81 10.58
N ASP A 95 10.23 -5.59 10.51
CA ASP A 95 10.90 -4.40 11.03
C ASP A 95 10.84 -4.31 12.58
N TRP A 96 9.82 -4.89 13.21
CA TRP A 96 9.67 -4.86 14.66
C TRP A 96 10.37 -6.01 15.39
N GLN A 97 10.15 -7.24 14.95
CA GLN A 97 10.58 -8.46 15.64
C GLN A 97 11.62 -9.26 14.86
N GLY A 98 11.95 -8.84 13.64
CA GLY A 98 12.98 -9.45 12.83
C GLY A 98 12.52 -10.62 11.96
N ARG A 99 13.51 -11.28 11.37
CA ARG A 99 13.33 -12.20 10.24
C ARG A 99 12.54 -13.45 10.58
N ASP A 100 12.76 -14.03 11.75
CA ASP A 100 12.15 -15.32 12.10
C ASP A 100 10.66 -15.19 12.38
N THR A 101 10.26 -14.14 13.10
CA THR A 101 8.84 -13.83 13.29
C THR A 101 8.16 -13.51 11.96
N ALA A 102 8.77 -12.69 11.11
CA ALA A 102 8.20 -12.38 9.80
C ALA A 102 7.98 -13.62 8.92
N LYS A 103 8.95 -14.55 8.89
CA LYS A 103 8.81 -15.81 8.14
C LYS A 103 7.67 -16.68 8.68
N ARG A 104 7.47 -16.71 10.00
CA ARG A 104 6.37 -17.46 10.62
C ARG A 104 5.01 -16.85 10.32
N ILE A 105 4.91 -15.52 10.32
CA ILE A 105 3.65 -14.80 10.09
C ILE A 105 3.30 -14.73 8.60
N LEU A 106 4.28 -14.64 7.70
CA LEU A 106 4.08 -14.47 6.26
C LEU A 106 3.04 -15.42 5.63
N PRO A 107 3.06 -16.76 5.84
CA PRO A 107 2.03 -17.63 5.25
C PRO A 107 0.64 -17.32 5.79
N TRP A 108 0.51 -16.97 7.08
CA TRP A 108 -0.76 -16.56 7.68
C TRP A 108 -1.23 -15.21 7.14
N SER A 109 -0.33 -14.24 6.97
CA SER A 109 -0.63 -12.97 6.32
C SER A 109 -1.17 -13.19 4.91
N ILE A 110 -0.48 -13.98 4.08
CA ILE A 110 -0.94 -14.29 2.71
C ILE A 110 -2.31 -14.99 2.76
N GLY A 111 -2.47 -15.96 3.66
CA GLY A 111 -3.76 -16.64 3.88
C GLY A 111 -4.88 -15.66 4.24
N MET A 112 -4.62 -14.66 5.08
CA MET A 112 -5.59 -13.60 5.41
C MET A 112 -5.93 -12.74 4.19
N GLY A 113 -4.96 -12.39 3.35
CA GLY A 113 -5.23 -11.64 2.10
C GLY A 113 -6.11 -12.42 1.12
N VAL A 114 -5.87 -13.72 0.98
CA VAL A 114 -6.70 -14.60 0.14
C VAL A 114 -8.09 -14.81 0.74
N LEU A 115 -8.18 -15.00 2.07
CA LEU A 115 -9.45 -15.11 2.78
C LEU A 115 -10.27 -13.82 2.63
N PHE A 116 -9.63 -12.67 2.78
CA PHE A 116 -10.24 -11.36 2.54
C PHE A 116 -10.82 -11.25 1.12
N PHE A 117 -10.05 -11.65 0.10
CA PHE A 117 -10.53 -11.70 -1.28
C PHE A 117 -11.77 -12.61 -1.40
N GLY A 118 -11.73 -13.82 -0.83
CA GLY A 118 -12.85 -14.75 -0.84
C GLY A 118 -14.12 -14.21 -0.15
N ILE A 119 -13.96 -13.53 0.99
CA ILE A 119 -15.08 -12.88 1.70
C ILE A 119 -15.66 -11.75 0.83
N THR A 120 -14.81 -10.93 0.22
CA THR A 120 -15.25 -9.83 -0.66
C THR A 120 -16.07 -10.34 -1.83
N GLU A 121 -15.67 -11.47 -2.43
CA GLU A 121 -16.44 -12.13 -3.50
C GLU A 121 -17.79 -12.66 -3.02
N VAL A 122 -17.88 -13.22 -1.81
CA VAL A 122 -19.13 -13.79 -1.26
C VAL A 122 -20.14 -12.71 -0.86
N PHE A 123 -19.67 -11.55 -0.38
CA PHE A 123 -20.52 -10.45 0.08
C PHE A 123 -20.73 -9.36 -1.00
N ASN A 124 -20.70 -9.73 -2.29
CA ASN A 124 -20.93 -8.83 -3.43
C ASN A 124 -20.05 -7.55 -3.42
N GLY A 125 -18.77 -7.68 -3.08
CA GLY A 125 -17.84 -6.55 -3.12
C GLY A 125 -18.06 -5.54 -2.01
N ALA A 126 -18.43 -5.99 -0.80
CA ALA A 126 -18.59 -5.12 0.37
C ALA A 126 -17.26 -4.41 0.68
N PHE A 127 -17.06 -3.24 0.08
CA PHE A 127 -15.90 -2.38 0.22
C PHE A 127 -15.60 -2.07 1.70
N LEU A 128 -16.63 -2.04 2.54
CA LEU A 128 -16.48 -1.91 3.99
C LEU A 128 -15.61 -3.00 4.63
N VAL A 129 -15.66 -4.24 4.16
CA VAL A 129 -14.81 -5.34 4.66
C VAL A 129 -13.33 -5.04 4.36
N PHE A 130 -13.04 -4.49 3.18
CA PHE A 130 -11.70 -4.05 2.82
C PHE A 130 -11.22 -2.94 3.75
N VAL A 131 -12.06 -1.92 3.97
CA VAL A 131 -11.74 -0.79 4.84
C VAL A 131 -11.43 -1.25 6.26
N VAL A 132 -12.19 -2.17 6.84
CA VAL A 132 -11.93 -2.71 8.19
C VAL A 132 -10.61 -3.50 8.22
N TYR A 133 -10.37 -4.32 7.20
CA TYR A 133 -9.13 -5.09 7.08
C TYR A 133 -7.90 -4.18 6.98
N GLU A 134 -7.94 -3.22 6.07
CA GLU A 134 -6.90 -2.21 5.88
C GLU A 134 -6.69 -1.39 7.16
N ALA A 135 -7.76 -0.85 7.76
CA ALA A 135 -7.67 -0.04 8.98
C ALA A 135 -6.99 -0.80 10.12
N THR A 136 -7.30 -2.08 10.30
CA THR A 136 -6.68 -2.92 11.34
C THR A 136 -5.17 -3.01 11.15
N VAL A 137 -4.73 -3.28 9.93
CA VAL A 137 -3.30 -3.39 9.61
C VAL A 137 -2.61 -2.03 9.68
N MET A 138 -3.24 -0.96 9.17
CA MET A 138 -2.64 0.37 9.14
C MET A 138 -2.53 0.98 10.54
N VAL A 139 -3.52 0.78 11.42
CA VAL A 139 -3.41 1.18 12.84
C VAL A 139 -2.29 0.43 13.53
N THR A 140 -2.18 -0.88 13.29
CA THR A 140 -1.07 -1.70 13.83
C THR A 140 0.28 -1.17 13.34
N ALA A 141 0.40 -0.92 12.03
CA ALA A 141 1.60 -0.37 11.42
C ALA A 141 1.96 1.00 12.01
N LEU A 142 0.98 1.88 12.20
CA LEU A 142 1.18 3.20 12.77
C LEU A 142 1.75 3.11 14.19
N ILE A 143 1.14 2.29 15.05
CA ILE A 143 1.61 2.07 16.42
C ILE A 143 3.06 1.56 16.42
N VAL A 144 3.36 0.53 15.62
CA VAL A 144 4.69 -0.09 15.57
C VAL A 144 5.74 0.89 15.02
N TYR A 145 5.49 1.55 13.89
CA TYR A 145 6.47 2.47 13.30
C TYR A 145 6.64 3.76 14.13
N SER A 146 5.59 4.24 14.79
CA SER A 146 5.70 5.32 15.77
C SER A 146 6.56 4.92 16.97
N PHE A 147 6.37 3.72 17.51
CA PHE A 147 7.21 3.17 18.58
C PHE A 147 8.68 3.04 18.13
N LEU A 148 8.93 2.42 16.98
CA LEU A 148 10.29 2.24 16.44
C LEU A 148 10.97 3.58 16.13
N GLY A 149 10.21 4.58 15.67
CA GLY A 149 10.69 5.94 15.43
C GLY A 149 11.03 6.67 16.72
N ALA A 150 10.13 6.65 17.71
CA ALA A 150 10.31 7.32 19.00
C ALA A 150 11.50 6.73 19.80
N THR A 151 11.68 5.41 19.73
CA THR A 151 12.80 4.70 20.37
C THR A 151 14.08 4.68 19.54
N ARG A 152 14.07 5.27 18.34
CA ARG A 152 15.19 5.29 17.38
C ARG A 152 15.74 3.90 17.02
N ARG A 153 14.93 2.85 17.16
CA ARG A 153 15.31 1.45 16.87
C ARG A 153 15.42 1.17 15.38
N LEU A 154 14.75 1.95 14.53
CA LEU A 154 14.82 1.81 13.08
C LEU A 154 14.90 3.17 12.40
N LYS A 155 16.00 3.42 11.67
CA LYS A 155 16.14 4.64 10.88
C LYS A 155 15.05 4.73 9.83
N GLY A 156 14.40 5.89 9.72
CA GLY A 156 13.30 6.11 8.79
C GLY A 156 11.91 5.67 9.30
N ALA A 157 11.81 4.99 10.45
CA ALA A 157 10.52 4.52 10.98
C ALA A 157 9.51 5.65 11.20
N GLY A 158 9.93 6.82 11.69
CA GLY A 158 9.03 7.99 11.82
C GLY A 158 8.49 8.50 10.48
N ILE A 159 9.26 8.36 9.39
CA ILE A 159 8.80 8.72 8.04
C ILE A 159 7.81 7.67 7.53
N VAL A 160 8.06 6.39 7.81
CA VAL A 160 7.10 5.32 7.51
C VAL A 160 5.80 5.51 8.28
N ALA A 161 5.86 5.90 9.56
CA ALA A 161 4.67 6.23 10.35
C ALA A 161 3.86 7.38 9.73
N LEU A 162 4.53 8.44 9.24
CA LEU A 162 3.88 9.51 8.50
C LEU A 162 3.21 9.00 7.21
N ALA A 163 3.88 8.12 6.46
CA ALA A 163 3.30 7.52 5.27
C ALA A 163 2.04 6.68 5.59
N VAL A 164 2.08 5.88 6.66
CA VAL A 164 0.93 5.10 7.12
C VAL A 164 -0.21 6.02 7.53
N PHE A 165 0.08 7.10 8.27
CA PHE A 165 -0.92 8.10 8.62
C PHE A 165 -1.57 8.73 7.38
N LEU A 166 -0.80 9.10 6.37
CA LEU A 166 -1.33 9.62 5.09
C LEU A 166 -2.24 8.60 4.39
N ASN A 167 -1.89 7.31 4.41
CA ASN A 167 -2.74 6.27 3.81
C ASN A 167 -4.03 6.05 4.60
N ILE A 168 -4.02 6.17 5.94
CA ILE A 168 -5.25 6.16 6.75
C ILE A 168 -6.16 7.33 6.38
N LEU A 169 -5.59 8.54 6.23
CA LEU A 169 -6.34 9.70 5.76
C LEU A 169 -6.91 9.49 4.36
N ALA A 170 -6.12 8.91 3.45
CA ALA A 170 -6.56 8.57 2.11
C ALA A 170 -7.76 7.61 2.14
N ALA A 171 -7.67 6.50 2.89
CA ALA A 171 -8.78 5.56 3.05
C ALA A 171 -10.04 6.24 3.60
N GLY A 172 -9.88 7.16 4.58
CA GLY A 172 -10.98 7.99 5.08
C GLY A 172 -11.64 8.84 3.99
N ILE A 173 -10.84 9.49 3.13
CA ILE A 173 -11.33 10.25 1.97
C ILE A 173 -12.08 9.33 1.00
N GLN A 174 -11.53 8.15 0.69
CA GLN A 174 -12.15 7.20 -0.24
C GLN A 174 -13.54 6.74 0.24
N THR A 175 -13.73 6.59 1.55
CA THR A 175 -15.04 6.23 2.14
C THR A 175 -16.00 7.39 2.30
N SER A 176 -15.59 8.61 1.96
CA SER A 176 -16.38 9.82 2.11
C SER A 176 -17.08 10.22 0.81
N SER A 177 -17.85 11.31 0.87
CA SER A 177 -18.43 11.97 -0.32
C SER A 177 -17.65 13.22 -0.74
N VAL A 178 -16.38 13.36 -0.32
CA VAL A 178 -15.56 14.53 -0.67
C VAL A 178 -15.30 14.58 -2.17
N SER A 179 -15.40 15.77 -2.75
CA SER A 179 -15.07 16.03 -4.16
C SER A 179 -14.37 17.37 -4.28
N TRP A 180 -13.33 17.46 -5.11
CA TRP A 180 -12.55 18.67 -5.35
C TRP A 180 -12.60 19.09 -6.83
N THR A 181 -12.18 20.31 -7.11
CA THR A 181 -11.93 20.76 -8.48
C THR A 181 -10.53 21.36 -8.53
N LEU A 182 -9.65 20.77 -9.34
CA LEU A 182 -8.26 21.19 -9.48
C LEU A 182 -8.07 21.75 -10.89
N GLY A 183 -7.82 23.05 -11.00
CA GLY A 183 -7.59 23.70 -12.31
C GLY A 183 -8.75 23.53 -13.32
N GLY A 184 -9.98 23.41 -12.83
CA GLY A 184 -11.17 23.16 -13.66
C GLY A 184 -11.48 21.69 -13.95
N VAL A 185 -10.65 20.76 -13.48
CA VAL A 185 -10.88 19.31 -13.61
C VAL A 185 -11.52 18.78 -12.31
N PRO A 186 -12.72 18.15 -12.39
CA PRO A 186 -13.39 17.62 -11.20
C PRO A 186 -12.74 16.31 -10.75
N LEU A 187 -12.58 16.15 -9.44
CA LEU A 187 -12.10 14.93 -8.78
C LEU A 187 -13.16 14.51 -7.77
N ASP A 188 -13.63 13.27 -7.86
CA ASP A 188 -14.45 12.68 -6.80
C ASP A 188 -13.56 12.14 -5.66
N HIS A 189 -14.19 11.46 -4.70
CA HIS A 189 -13.49 10.88 -3.55
C HIS A 189 -12.36 9.93 -3.94
N ASN A 190 -12.48 9.19 -5.05
CA ASN A 190 -11.43 8.28 -5.54
C ASN A 190 -10.26 9.07 -6.12
N GLY A 191 -10.55 10.09 -6.94
CA GLY A 191 -9.52 10.99 -7.46
C GLY A 191 -8.73 11.68 -6.34
N VAL A 192 -9.41 12.20 -5.32
CA VAL A 192 -8.76 12.85 -4.16
C VAL A 192 -7.99 11.82 -3.31
N PHE A 193 -8.57 10.64 -3.10
CA PHE A 193 -7.90 9.52 -2.43
C PHE A 193 -6.56 9.20 -3.08
N HIS A 194 -6.52 9.03 -4.41
CA HIS A 194 -5.29 8.71 -5.12
C HIS A 194 -4.23 9.79 -4.96
N LEU A 195 -4.59 11.07 -4.95
CA LEU A 195 -3.61 12.15 -4.73
C LEU A 195 -2.95 12.09 -3.35
N VAL A 196 -3.74 11.81 -2.30
CA VAL A 196 -3.19 11.64 -0.94
C VAL A 196 -2.39 10.34 -0.84
N GLN A 197 -2.85 9.27 -1.50
CA GLN A 197 -2.17 8.00 -1.56
C GLN A 197 -0.80 8.12 -2.25
N MET A 198 -0.69 8.88 -3.34
CA MET A 198 0.59 9.13 -4.03
C MET A 198 1.62 9.76 -3.06
N ALA A 199 1.21 10.81 -2.33
CA ALA A 199 2.04 11.40 -1.30
C ALA A 199 2.45 10.36 -0.24
N GLY A 200 1.51 9.52 0.22
CA GLY A 200 1.78 8.42 1.14
C GLY A 200 2.80 7.40 0.60
N VAL A 201 2.66 6.97 -0.66
CA VAL A 201 3.52 5.99 -1.35
C VAL A 201 4.94 6.54 -1.51
N ALA A 202 5.09 7.79 -1.94
CA ALA A 202 6.39 8.44 -2.03
C ALA A 202 7.08 8.55 -0.66
N VAL A 203 6.34 8.99 0.37
CA VAL A 203 6.86 9.09 1.75
C VAL A 203 7.24 7.71 2.31
N LEU A 204 6.46 6.68 2.02
CA LEU A 204 6.76 5.30 2.41
C LEU A 204 8.10 4.85 1.82
N ALA A 205 8.29 5.02 0.51
CA ALA A 205 9.53 4.64 -0.16
C ALA A 205 10.75 5.38 0.40
N MET A 206 10.62 6.68 0.70
CA MET A 206 11.68 7.45 1.36
C MET A 206 12.03 6.91 2.74
N GLY A 207 11.01 6.60 3.55
CA GLY A 207 11.19 6.03 4.89
C GLY A 207 11.90 4.67 4.86
N LEU A 208 11.42 3.77 4.00
CA LEU A 208 12.01 2.43 3.80
C LEU A 208 13.46 2.51 3.33
N ARG A 209 13.77 3.40 2.37
CA ARG A 209 15.13 3.57 1.88
C ARG A 209 16.12 3.98 2.97
N ARG A 210 15.72 4.88 3.87
CA ARG A 210 16.58 5.26 5.02
C ARG A 210 16.85 4.08 5.93
N GLY A 211 15.85 3.23 6.13
CA GLY A 211 15.98 1.99 6.90
C GLY A 211 16.85 0.92 6.23
N PHE A 212 17.08 0.97 4.92
CA PHE A 212 17.93 0.02 4.20
C PHE A 212 19.43 0.31 4.30
N SER A 213 19.81 1.51 4.71
CA SER A 213 21.23 1.91 4.82
C SER A 213 22.05 0.96 5.72
N VAL A 214 23.30 0.70 5.34
CA VAL A 214 24.22 -0.22 6.04
C VAL A 214 24.42 0.17 7.52
N ASP A 215 24.46 1.47 7.82
CA ASP A 215 24.55 1.97 9.18
C ASP A 215 23.28 1.77 10.01
N ALA A 216 22.13 1.55 9.37
CA ALA A 216 20.90 1.19 10.06
C ALA A 216 20.96 -0.28 10.53
N GLN A 217 21.51 -1.18 9.69
CA GLN A 217 21.62 -2.61 10.02
C GLN A 217 22.54 -2.88 11.20
N LYS A 218 23.70 -2.21 11.26
CA LYS A 218 24.64 -2.34 12.40
C LYS A 218 24.03 -1.90 13.74
N GLY A 219 23.21 -0.84 13.73
CA GLY A 219 22.51 -0.38 14.93
C GLY A 219 21.41 -1.35 15.38
N GLU A 220 20.68 -1.92 14.42
CA GLU A 220 19.62 -2.90 14.70
C GLU A 220 20.18 -4.20 15.32
N ASP A 221 21.29 -4.70 14.79
CA ASP A 221 21.99 -5.88 15.33
C ASP A 221 22.51 -5.64 16.75
N PHE A 222 23.02 -4.43 17.04
CA PHE A 222 23.48 -4.05 18.38
C PHE A 222 22.34 -4.10 19.40
N PHE A 223 21.18 -3.49 19.11
CA PHE A 223 20.04 -3.49 20.03
C PHE A 223 19.41 -4.87 20.19
N LYS A 224 19.38 -5.70 19.15
CA LYS A 224 18.88 -7.08 19.26
C LYS A 224 19.79 -7.97 20.12
N ALA A 225 21.09 -7.69 20.14
CA ALA A 225 22.03 -8.38 21.03
C ALA A 225 21.96 -7.88 22.49
N HIS A 226 21.33 -6.71 22.75
CA HIS A 226 21.31 -6.05 24.06
C HIS A 226 19.91 -5.47 24.35
N PRO A 227 18.89 -6.32 24.61
CA PRO A 227 17.48 -5.94 24.71
C PRO A 227 17.13 -5.06 25.92
#